data_AF-A0A3D4BN21-F1
#
_entry.id   AF-A0A3D4BN21-F1
#
_cell.length_a   1.000
_cell.length_b   1.000
_cell.length_c   1.000
_cell.angle_alpha   90.00
_cell.angle_beta   90.00
_cell.angle_gamma   90.00
#
_symmetry.space_group_name_H-M   'P 1'
#
loop_
_entity.id
_entity.type
_entity.pdbx_description
1 polymer ?
#
loop_
_entity_poly.entity_id
_entity_poly.type
_entity_poly.pdbx_seq_one_letter_code
_entity_poly.pdbx_strand_id
1 'polypeptide(L)'
;MGFTAVILGAFGAHALKELLDPATLDSYTTGVRYQAWHSLALLAISFSPADFPFKKRIFQCWVIGTCLFSGSIYLLSLDSAMNIDLSLLGPVTPIGGLFLIAGWFLILLAGFRHSKS
;
A
#
# COMPACT_ATOMS: atom_id res chain seq x y z
N MET A 1 0.00 2.65 9.46
CA MET A 1 -0.56 2.74 8.10
C MET A 1 -2.08 2.90 8.11
N GLY A 2 -2.82 2.23 9.01
CA GLY A 2 -4.28 2.33 9.08
C GLY A 2 -4.80 3.74 9.43
N PHE A 3 -4.17 4.41 10.40
CA PHE A 3 -4.50 5.79 10.77
C PHE A 3 -4.50 6.74 9.56
N THR A 4 -3.41 6.75 8.78
CA THR A 4 -3.32 7.59 7.58
C THR A 4 -4.24 7.13 6.46
N ALA A 5 -4.54 5.83 6.36
CA ALA A 5 -5.49 5.31 5.36
C ALA A 5 -6.91 5.82 5.61
N VAL A 6 -7.33 5.91 6.86
CA VAL A 6 -8.64 6.46 7.24
C VAL A 6 -8.73 7.94 6.88
N ILE A 7 -7.70 8.73 7.21
CA ILE A 7 -7.65 10.16 6.88
C ILE A 7 -7.71 10.37 5.37
N LEU A 8 -6.85 9.69 4.61
CA LEU A 8 -6.78 9.82 3.16
C LEU A 8 -8.05 9.30 2.48
N GLY A 9 -8.64 8.22 2.97
CA GLY A 9 -9.92 7.72 2.47
C GLY A 9 -11.07 8.69 2.69
N ALA A 10 -11.18 9.29 3.89
CA ALA A 10 -12.17 10.32 4.17
C ALA A 10 -11.97 11.55 3.28
N PHE A 11 -10.72 11.97 3.09
CA PHE A 11 -10.35 13.08 2.21
C PHE A 11 -10.73 12.80 0.75
N GLY A 12 -10.44 11.60 0.24
CA GLY A 12 -10.86 11.16 -1.10
C GLY A 12 -12.37 11.22 -1.30
N ALA A 13 -13.13 10.67 -0.35
CA ALA A 13 -14.58 10.55 -0.45
C ALA A 13 -15.34 11.88 -0.36
N HIS A 14 -14.81 12.87 0.39
CA HIS A 14 -15.53 14.11 0.68
C HIS A 14 -14.92 15.35 0.00
N ALA A 15 -13.59 15.43 -0.09
CA ALA A 15 -12.91 16.61 -0.62
C ALA A 15 -12.49 16.44 -2.08
N LEU A 16 -12.00 15.26 -2.48
CA LEU A 16 -11.46 15.07 -3.82
C LEU A 16 -12.49 14.69 -4.87
N LYS A 17 -13.67 14.21 -4.46
CA LYS A 17 -14.72 13.74 -5.38
C LYS A 17 -15.18 14.80 -6.39
N GLU A 18 -15.24 16.06 -5.98
CA GLU A 18 -15.65 17.18 -6.84
C GLU A 18 -14.47 17.84 -7.56
N LEU A 19 -13.22 17.53 -7.17
CA LEU A 19 -12.00 18.13 -7.72
C LEU A 19 -11.35 17.26 -8.79
N LEU A 20 -11.47 15.93 -8.67
CA LEU A 20 -10.83 14.97 -9.57
C LEU A 20 -11.86 14.39 -10.54
N ASP A 21 -11.43 14.14 -11.77
CA ASP A 21 -12.25 13.36 -12.70
C ASP A 21 -12.46 11.92 -12.19
N PRO A 22 -13.51 11.23 -12.65
CA PRO A 22 -13.84 9.89 -12.13
C PRO A 22 -12.71 8.85 -12.24
N ALA A 23 -11.87 8.91 -13.28
CA ALA A 23 -10.79 7.95 -13.46
C ALA A 23 -9.62 8.20 -12.51
N THR A 24 -9.28 9.47 -12.28
CA THR A 24 -8.26 9.87 -11.31
C THR A 24 -8.73 9.59 -9.87
N LEU A 25 -10.01 9.83 -9.57
CA LEU A 25 -10.60 9.49 -8.27
C LEU A 25 -10.60 7.97 -8.00
N ASP A 26 -10.89 7.15 -9.00
CA ASP A 26 -10.81 5.68 -8.87
C ASP A 26 -9.37 5.22 -8.63
N SER A 27 -8.41 5.84 -9.30
CA SER A 27 -6.98 5.60 -9.08
C SER A 27 -6.58 5.95 -7.64
N TYR A 28 -6.94 7.15 -7.15
CA TYR A 28 -6.72 7.55 -5.76
C TYR A 28 -7.32 6.55 -4.76
N THR A 29 -8.58 6.16 -5.00
CA THR A 29 -9.32 5.20 -4.17
C THR A 29 -8.65 3.83 -4.17
N THR A 30 -8.07 3.41 -5.30
CA THR A 30 -7.24 2.20 -5.38
C THR A 30 -6.02 2.31 -4.47
N GLY A 31 -5.31 3.45 -4.45
CA GLY A 31 -4.23 3.70 -3.50
C GLY A 31 -4.66 3.52 -2.04
N VAL A 32 -5.79 4.15 -1.67
CA VAL A 32 -6.36 4.04 -0.31
C VAL A 32 -6.68 2.59 0.05
N ARG A 33 -7.31 1.86 -0.87
CA ARG A 33 -7.68 0.46 -0.67
C ARG A 33 -6.44 -0.41 -0.43
N TYR A 34 -5.38 -0.25 -1.22
CA TYR A 34 -4.15 -1.02 -1.05
C TYR A 34 -3.45 -0.68 0.27
N GLN A 35 -3.41 0.58 0.67
CA GLN A 35 -2.89 0.99 1.98
C GLN A 35 -3.70 0.40 3.14
N ALA A 36 -5.03 0.40 3.04
CA ALA A 36 -5.91 -0.18 4.05
C ALA A 36 -5.70 -1.69 4.18
N TRP A 37 -5.69 -2.43 3.07
CA TRP A 37 -5.47 -3.88 3.09
C TRP A 37 -4.11 -4.25 3.69
N HIS A 38 -3.04 -3.56 3.31
CA HIS A 38 -1.72 -3.84 3.87
C HIS A 38 -1.56 -3.33 5.31
N SER A 39 -2.38 -2.38 5.75
CA SER A 39 -2.46 -2.03 7.18
C SER A 39 -3.05 -3.18 8.00
N LEU A 40 -4.11 -3.82 7.51
CA LEU A 40 -4.70 -5.00 8.14
C LEU A 40 -3.74 -6.19 8.10
N ALA A 41 -3.04 -6.40 6.99
CA ALA A 41 -2.02 -7.44 6.87
C ALA A 41 -0.86 -7.21 7.86
N LEU A 42 -0.38 -5.97 7.98
CA LEU A 42 0.63 -5.58 8.98
C LEU A 42 0.15 -5.76 10.42
N LEU A 43 -1.12 -5.52 10.70
CA LEU A 43 -1.72 -5.80 12.00
C LEU A 43 -1.73 -7.31 12.28
N ALA A 44 -2.15 -8.12 11.31
CA ALA A 44 -2.18 -9.57 11.43
C ALA A 44 -0.77 -10.17 11.70
N ILE A 45 0.25 -9.75 10.94
CA ILE A 45 1.62 -10.23 11.16
C ILE A 45 2.21 -9.71 12.47
N SER A 46 1.79 -8.55 12.97
CA SER A 46 2.23 -8.05 14.28
C SER A 46 1.85 -9.00 15.41
N PHE A 47 0.67 -9.60 15.34
CA PHE A 47 0.17 -10.59 16.30
C PHE A 47 0.74 -12.00 16.12
N SER A 48 1.53 -12.27 15.08
CA SER A 48 2.17 -13.58 14.92
C SER A 48 3.20 -13.83 16.04
N PRO A 49 3.55 -15.09 16.34
CA PRO A 49 4.66 -15.42 17.23
C PRO A 49 5.96 -14.68 16.86
N ALA A 50 6.80 -14.43 17.86
CA ALA A 50 8.05 -13.67 17.69
C ALA A 50 9.04 -14.37 16.75
N ASP A 51 9.01 -15.69 16.73
CA ASP A 51 9.82 -16.61 15.91
C ASP A 51 9.20 -16.93 14.54
N PHE A 52 8.08 -16.28 14.18
CA PHE A 52 7.46 -16.48 12.88
C PHE A 52 8.46 -16.23 11.74
N PRO A 53 8.67 -17.19 10.81
CA PRO A 53 9.68 -17.07 9.78
C PRO A 53 9.51 -15.81 8.93
N PHE A 54 10.62 -15.10 8.69
CA PHE A 54 10.66 -13.90 7.86
C PHE A 54 9.82 -12.69 8.35
N LYS A 55 9.27 -12.71 9.57
CA LYS A 55 8.41 -11.64 10.12
C LYS A 55 8.91 -10.21 9.83
N LYS A 56 10.18 -9.93 10.14
CA LYS A 56 10.81 -8.62 9.89
C LYS A 56 10.82 -8.24 8.40
N ARG A 57 11.16 -9.19 7.51
CA ARG A 57 11.23 -8.96 6.06
C ARG A 57 9.84 -8.71 5.47
N ILE A 58 8.83 -9.49 5.89
CA ILE A 58 7.42 -9.29 5.51
C ILE A 58 6.99 -7.87 5.87
N PHE A 59 7.26 -7.45 7.12
CA PHE A 59 6.92 -6.10 7.59
C PHE A 59 7.59 -5.01 6.73
N GLN A 60 8.89 -5.14 6.46
CA GLN A 60 9.63 -4.19 5.61
C GLN A 60 9.08 -4.14 4.18
N CYS A 61 8.81 -5.30 3.57
CA CYS A 61 8.23 -5.41 2.25
C CYS A 61 6.89 -4.67 2.16
N TRP A 62 5.97 -4.91 3.09
CA TRP A 62 4.67 -4.26 3.05
C TRP A 62 4.71 -2.78 3.39
N VAL A 63 5.56 -2.34 4.33
CA VAL A 63 5.71 -0.90 4.62
C VAL A 63 6.28 -0.16 3.41
N ILE A 64 7.41 -0.63 2.88
CA ILE A 64 8.06 0.00 1.72
C ILE A 64 7.13 -0.08 0.50
N GLY A 65 6.57 -1.25 0.22
CA GLY A 65 5.66 -1.46 -0.90
C GLY A 65 4.42 -0.58 -0.81
N THR A 66 3.83 -0.40 0.37
CA THR A 66 2.66 0.47 0.56
C THR A 66 3.01 1.93 0.34
N CYS A 67 4.13 2.40 0.89
CA CYS A 67 4.58 3.78 0.69
C CYS A 67 4.87 4.08 -0.78
N LEU A 68 5.54 3.16 -1.48
CA LEU A 68 5.84 3.33 -2.91
C LEU A 68 4.59 3.21 -3.77
N PHE A 69 3.76 2.18 -3.57
CA PHE A 69 2.57 1.92 -4.40
C PHE A 69 1.45 2.93 -4.15
N SER A 70 1.05 3.11 -2.90
CA SER A 70 -0.09 3.99 -2.57
C SER A 70 0.33 5.45 -2.57
N GLY A 71 1.55 5.75 -2.10
CA GLY A 71 2.08 7.11 -2.10
C GLY A 71 2.26 7.67 -3.51
N SER A 72 2.79 6.88 -4.46
CA SER A 72 2.89 7.33 -5.86
C SER A 72 1.53 7.61 -6.46
N ILE A 73 0.54 6.73 -6.25
CA ILE A 73 -0.83 6.92 -6.71
C ILE A 73 -1.43 8.21 -6.14
N TYR A 74 -1.26 8.50 -4.85
CA TYR A 74 -1.78 9.75 -4.26
C TYR A 74 -1.14 10.98 -4.89
N LEU A 75 0.18 10.97 -5.08
CA LEU A 75 0.91 12.08 -5.68
C LEU A 75 0.47 12.30 -7.13
N LEU A 76 0.41 11.24 -7.94
CA LEU A 76 -0.08 11.27 -9.32
C LEU A 76 -1.55 11.69 -9.42
N SER A 77 -2.38 11.33 -8.45
CA SER A 77 -3.81 11.72 -8.47
C SER A 77 -4.02 13.19 -8.11
N LEU A 78 -3.05 13.83 -7.44
CA LEU A 78 -3.12 15.20 -6.99
C LEU A 78 -2.26 16.15 -7.83
N ASP A 79 -1.52 15.64 -8.81
CA ASP A 79 -0.51 16.42 -9.54
C ASP A 79 -1.14 17.59 -10.32
N SER A 80 -2.27 17.34 -11.00
CA SER A 80 -3.10 18.33 -11.68
C SER A 80 -3.65 19.38 -10.71
N ALA A 81 -4.16 18.96 -9.54
CA ALA A 81 -4.63 19.86 -8.50
C ALA A 81 -3.51 20.73 -7.90
N MET A 82 -2.28 20.21 -7.86
CA MET A 82 -1.09 20.92 -7.39
C MET A 82 -0.42 21.78 -8.48
N ASN A 83 -0.86 21.68 -9.75
CA ASN A 83 -0.19 22.27 -10.92
C ASN A 83 1.28 21.85 -11.05
N ILE A 84 1.59 20.58 -10.77
CA ILE A 84 2.93 19.98 -10.89
C ILE A 84 2.82 18.77 -11.83
N ASP A 85 3.82 18.53 -12.69
CA ASP A 85 3.92 17.29 -13.45
C ASP A 85 4.70 16.24 -12.64
N LEU A 86 3.99 15.18 -12.21
CA LEU A 86 4.58 14.07 -11.47
C LEU A 86 4.56 12.76 -12.26
N SER A 87 4.33 12.79 -13.57
CA SER A 87 4.23 11.61 -14.44
C SER A 87 5.44 10.64 -14.32
N LEU A 88 6.63 11.16 -13.99
CA LEU A 88 7.83 10.36 -13.71
C LEU A 88 7.70 9.44 -12.49
N LEU A 89 6.71 9.62 -11.62
CA LEU A 89 6.39 8.71 -10.52
C LEU A 89 5.60 7.48 -10.97
N GLY A 90 5.10 7.43 -12.20
CA GLY A 90 4.36 6.29 -12.75
C GLY A 90 5.07 4.93 -12.55
N PRO A 91 6.37 4.81 -12.89
CA PRO A 91 7.15 3.59 -12.67
C PRO A 91 7.40 3.22 -11.20
N VAL A 92 7.15 4.12 -10.23
CA VAL A 92 7.31 3.82 -8.80
C VAL A 92 6.20 2.89 -8.31
N THR A 93 4.98 3.02 -8.86
CA THR A 93 3.83 2.18 -8.53
C THR A 93 4.11 0.67 -8.72
N PRO A 94 4.57 0.19 -9.89
CA PRO A 94 4.86 -1.24 -10.07
C PRO A 94 6.00 -1.73 -9.18
N ILE A 95 7.02 -0.91 -8.88
CA ILE A 95 8.08 -1.26 -7.93
C ILE A 95 7.48 -1.50 -6.54
N GLY A 96 6.61 -0.60 -6.08
CA GLY A 96 5.86 -0.81 -4.83
C GLY A 96 5.05 -2.10 -4.86
N GLY A 97 4.37 -2.39 -5.98
CA GLY A 97 3.63 -3.63 -6.19
C GLY A 97 4.49 -4.89 -6.03
N LEU A 98 5.72 -4.89 -6.54
CA LEU A 98 6.66 -6.01 -6.36
C LEU A 98 7.00 -6.26 -4.89
N PHE A 99 7.19 -5.21 -4.09
CA PHE A 99 7.39 -5.35 -2.64
C PHE A 99 6.14 -5.90 -1.94
N LEU A 100 4.95 -5.47 -2.34
CA LEU A 100 3.69 -6.01 -1.80
C LEU A 100 3.57 -7.52 -2.08
N ILE A 101 3.81 -7.93 -3.34
CA ILE A 101 3.84 -9.33 -3.76
C ILE A 101 4.90 -10.13 -2.98
N ALA A 102 6.10 -9.57 -2.81
CA ALA A 102 7.18 -10.23 -2.08
C ALA A 102 6.80 -10.52 -0.61
N GLY A 103 6.09 -9.61 0.05
CA GLY A 103 5.61 -9.84 1.42
C GLY A 103 4.65 -11.03 1.52
N TRP A 104 3.71 -11.15 0.59
CA TRP A 104 2.80 -12.32 0.52
C TRP A 104 3.53 -13.61 0.17
N PHE A 105 4.50 -13.56 -0.75
CA PHE A 105 5.33 -14.70 -1.09
C PHE A 105 6.16 -15.19 0.11
N LEU A 106 6.69 -14.29 0.93
CA LEU A 106 7.40 -14.66 2.15
C LEU A 106 6.49 -15.35 3.19
N ILE A 107 5.22 -14.95 3.29
CA ILE A 107 4.23 -15.67 4.13
C ILE A 107 4.02 -17.09 3.61
N LEU A 108 3.85 -17.27 2.30
CA LEU A 108 3.71 -18.59 1.68
C LEU A 108 4.92 -19.49 2.01
N LEU A 109 6.14 -18.97 1.88
CA LEU A 109 7.36 -19.69 2.26
C LEU A 109 7.43 -19.97 3.77
N ALA A 110 6.97 -19.07 4.62
CA ALA A 110 6.92 -19.29 6.07
C ALA A 110 5.99 -20.48 6.42
N GLY A 111 4.83 -20.58 5.75
CA GLY A 111 3.90 -21.69 5.93
C GLY A 111 4.51 -23.06 5.58
N PHE A 112 5.26 -23.14 4.47
CA PHE A 112 5.96 -24.38 4.10
C PHE A 112 7.06 -24.78 5.09
N ARG A 113 7.73 -23.82 5.75
CA ARG A 113 8.75 -24.11 6.77
C ARG A 113 8.11 -24.59 8.07
N HIS A 114 6.97 -24.03 8.44
CA HIS A 114 6.26 -24.41 9.66
C HIS A 114 5.66 -25.83 9.57
N SER A 115 5.32 -26.32 8.39
CA SER A 115 4.84 -27.71 8.20
C SER A 115 5.93 -28.78 8.35
N LYS A 116 7.21 -28.39 8.35
CA LYS A 116 8.36 -29.32 8.42
C LYS A 116 9.07 -29.33 9.78
N SER A 117 8.64 -28.47 10.70
CA SER A 117 9.12 -28.42 12.10
C SER A 117 8.16 -29.14 13.02
#